data_AF-A0A935FZU9-F1
#
_entry.id   AF-A0A935FZU9-F1
#
_cell.length_a   1.000
_cell.length_b   1.000
_cell.length_c   1.000
_cell.angle_alpha   90.00
_cell.angle_beta   90.00
_cell.angle_gamma   90.00
#
_symmetry.space_group_name_H-M   'P 1'
#
loop_
_entity.id
_entity.type
_entity.pdbx_description
1 polymer ?
#
loop_
_entity_poly.entity_id
_entity_poly.type
_entity_poly.pdbx_seq_one_letter_code
_entity_poly.pdbx_strand_id
1 'polypeptide(L)'
;MLTLHDIPGDHIAQLNVAPVLAATDTVLTAAWYAPYKCKVTAVRFLPTLATTGNDTDTKNLNVLLYDGTPAEIGNYDLPTGVDLVAGTPVSLDVPAAGTAVAAGQSLIFQVEDVGDGVLIGAGAWLITYVGA
;
A
#
# COMPACT_ATOMS: atom_id res chain seq x y z
N MET A 1 -7.34 30.97 -4.70
CA MET A 1 -7.66 29.73 -3.96
C MET A 1 -6.40 28.90 -3.98
N LEU A 2 -5.81 28.58 -2.81
CA LEU A 2 -4.65 27.68 -2.75
C LEU A 2 -5.13 26.28 -3.11
N THR A 3 -4.44 25.62 -4.04
CA THR A 3 -4.69 24.21 -4.33
C THR A 3 -3.83 23.35 -3.43
N LEU A 4 -4.17 22.06 -3.28
CA LEU A 4 -3.44 21.17 -2.38
C LEU A 4 -1.93 21.18 -2.70
N HIS A 5 -1.54 21.20 -3.98
CA HIS A 5 -0.16 21.35 -4.46
C HIS A 5 0.60 22.54 -3.85
N ASP A 6 -0.09 23.64 -3.53
CA ASP A 6 0.54 24.89 -3.08
C ASP A 6 0.78 24.92 -1.56
N ILE A 7 0.35 23.87 -0.84
CA ILE A 7 0.54 23.74 0.61
C ILE A 7 1.89 23.07 0.87
N PRO A 8 2.86 23.77 1.49
CA PRO A 8 4.16 23.19 1.78
C PRO A 8 4.07 22.00 2.73
N GLY A 9 4.95 21.02 2.52
CA GLY A 9 5.12 19.86 3.39
C GLY A 9 4.44 18.60 2.89
N ASP A 10 4.55 17.54 3.70
CA ASP A 10 4.01 16.22 3.40
C ASP A 10 2.50 16.19 3.59
N HIS A 11 1.81 15.57 2.64
CA HIS A 11 0.38 15.29 2.70
C HIS A 11 0.18 13.80 2.86
N ILE A 12 -0.93 13.42 3.48
CA ILE A 12 -1.28 12.03 3.72
C ILE A 12 -2.64 11.73 3.08
N ALA A 13 -2.68 10.71 2.25
CA ALA A 13 -3.92 10.08 1.81
C ALA A 13 -4.11 8.76 2.54
N GLN A 14 -5.36 8.47 2.90
CA GLN A 14 -5.74 7.21 3.54
C GLN A 14 -6.80 6.50 2.68
N LEU A 15 -6.59 5.22 2.42
CA LEU A 15 -7.55 4.35 1.74
C LEU A 15 -7.86 3.15 2.62
N ASN A 16 -9.12 3.04 3.06
CA ASN A 16 -9.57 1.91 3.88
C ASN A 16 -9.73 0.66 3.02
N VAL A 17 -9.41 -0.49 3.61
CA VAL A 17 -9.40 -1.80 2.95
C VAL A 17 -10.14 -2.81 3.80
N ALA A 18 -11.04 -3.56 3.17
CA ALA A 18 -11.72 -4.70 3.79
C ALA A 18 -10.75 -5.88 3.98
N PRO A 19 -10.99 -6.81 4.91
CA PRO A 19 -10.16 -8.00 5.07
C PRO A 19 -10.06 -8.81 3.76
N VAL A 20 -8.90 -9.38 3.50
CA VAL A 20 -8.66 -10.34 2.42
C VAL A 20 -8.53 -11.73 3.03
N LEU A 21 -9.43 -12.65 2.67
CA LEU A 21 -9.43 -14.00 3.20
C LEU A 21 -8.17 -14.76 2.79
N ALA A 22 -7.71 -15.66 3.65
CA ALA A 22 -6.57 -16.56 3.41
C ALA A 22 -6.62 -17.21 2.01
N ALA A 23 -7.75 -17.84 1.67
CA ALA A 23 -7.98 -18.53 0.39
C ALA A 23 -8.25 -17.59 -0.81
N THR A 24 -8.13 -16.27 -0.65
CA THR A 24 -8.29 -15.34 -1.77
C THR A 24 -6.99 -15.33 -2.57
N ASP A 25 -7.08 -15.66 -3.84
CA ASP A 25 -6.01 -15.43 -4.81
C ASP A 25 -5.62 -13.94 -4.85
N THR A 26 -4.51 -13.63 -5.52
CA THR A 26 -4.03 -12.27 -5.72
C THR A 26 -5.14 -11.28 -6.11
N VAL A 27 -5.30 -10.21 -5.32
CA VAL A 27 -6.40 -9.25 -5.46
C VAL A 27 -5.93 -7.79 -5.32
N LEU A 28 -6.54 -6.91 -6.11
CA LEU A 28 -6.35 -5.46 -5.97
C LEU A 28 -7.31 -4.93 -4.90
N THR A 29 -6.80 -4.19 -3.93
CA THR A 29 -7.58 -3.78 -2.74
C THR A 29 -7.97 -2.31 -2.75
N ALA A 30 -7.16 -1.45 -3.36
CA ALA A 30 -7.43 -0.02 -3.44
C ALA A 30 -6.66 0.63 -4.58
N ALA A 31 -7.08 1.83 -4.97
CA ALA A 31 -6.36 2.69 -5.90
C ALA A 31 -6.33 4.14 -5.38
N TRP A 32 -5.17 4.76 -5.42
CA TRP A 32 -4.98 6.18 -5.18
C TRP A 32 -4.63 6.87 -6.49
N TYR A 33 -5.28 7.98 -6.81
CA TYR A 33 -4.96 8.80 -7.98
C TYR A 33 -4.26 10.07 -7.52
N ALA A 34 -3.12 10.37 -8.13
CA ALA A 34 -2.36 11.56 -7.79
C ALA A 34 -3.17 12.82 -8.16
N PRO A 35 -3.50 13.70 -7.19
CA PRO A 35 -4.33 14.88 -7.46
C PRO A 35 -3.59 15.94 -8.29
N TYR A 36 -2.26 15.89 -8.31
CA TYR A 36 -1.36 16.76 -9.06
C TYR A 36 -0.03 16.03 -9.25
N LYS A 37 0.91 16.62 -9.98
CA LYS A 37 2.27 16.08 -10.13
C LYS A 37 2.98 16.12 -8.77
N CYS A 38 3.32 14.96 -8.25
CA CYS A 38 3.84 14.84 -6.90
C CYS A 38 4.95 13.81 -6.82
N LYS A 39 5.54 13.70 -5.63
CA LYS A 39 6.45 12.62 -5.27
C LYS A 39 5.88 11.88 -4.07
N VAL A 40 5.72 10.57 -4.20
CA VAL A 40 5.34 9.67 -3.10
C VAL A 40 6.60 9.35 -2.31
N THR A 41 6.61 9.70 -1.03
CA THR A 41 7.79 9.61 -0.15
C THR A 41 7.71 8.44 0.82
N ALA A 42 6.52 7.94 1.11
CA ALA A 42 6.32 6.73 1.90
C ALA A 42 4.96 6.09 1.57
N VAL A 43 4.91 4.77 1.64
CA VAL A 43 3.67 4.00 1.69
C VAL A 43 3.72 3.12 2.93
N ARG A 44 2.62 3.09 3.68
CA ARG A 44 2.46 2.23 4.85
C ARG A 44 1.13 1.52 4.79
N PHE A 45 1.07 0.33 5.36
CA PHE A 45 -0.20 -0.33 5.69
C PHE A 45 -0.42 -0.24 7.19
N LEU A 46 -1.58 0.25 7.61
CA LEU A 46 -2.02 0.30 9.00
C LEU A 46 -3.10 -0.78 9.22
N PRO A 47 -2.76 -1.93 9.82
CA PRO A 47 -3.74 -2.94 10.18
C PRO A 47 -4.66 -2.42 11.30
N THR A 48 -5.96 -2.55 11.13
CA THR A 48 -6.96 -2.30 12.19
C THR A 48 -7.42 -3.59 12.86
N LEU A 49 -7.27 -4.72 12.16
CA LEU A 49 -7.39 -6.06 12.71
C LEU A 49 -6.06 -6.77 12.52
N ALA A 50 -5.65 -7.53 13.54
CA ALA A 50 -4.41 -8.29 13.47
C ALA A 50 -4.50 -9.36 12.39
N THR A 51 -3.38 -9.60 11.72
CA THR A 51 -3.19 -10.75 10.85
C THR A 51 -2.39 -11.77 11.63
N THR A 52 -3.00 -12.92 11.90
CA THR A 52 -2.35 -14.08 12.52
C THR A 52 -2.50 -15.24 11.55
N GLY A 53 -1.41 -15.64 10.91
CA GLY A 53 -1.36 -16.82 10.03
C GLY A 53 -0.89 -18.07 10.75
N ASN A 54 -1.08 -19.24 10.14
CA ASN A 54 -0.28 -20.40 10.50
C ASN A 54 1.12 -20.24 9.89
N ASP A 55 2.11 -20.97 10.42
CA ASP A 55 3.51 -20.93 9.96
C ASP A 55 3.72 -21.36 8.48
N THR A 56 2.69 -21.67 7.71
CA THR A 56 2.79 -22.03 6.28
C THR A 56 2.17 -20.99 5.36
N ASP A 57 1.52 -19.98 5.92
CA ASP A 57 0.65 -19.07 5.20
C ASP A 57 1.42 -17.80 4.81
N THR A 58 1.42 -17.44 3.53
CA THR A 58 2.19 -16.29 3.02
C THR A 58 1.36 -15.44 2.06
N LYS A 59 1.53 -14.12 2.13
CA LYS A 59 1.02 -13.13 1.16
C LYS A 59 1.97 -11.94 1.09
N ASN A 60 1.92 -11.17 0.01
CA ASN A 60 2.65 -9.92 -0.08
C ASN A 60 1.71 -8.72 -0.17
N LEU A 61 2.15 -7.60 0.39
CA LEU A 61 1.49 -6.31 0.28
C LEU A 61 2.24 -5.48 -0.77
N ASN A 62 1.70 -5.35 -1.98
CA ASN A 62 2.41 -4.72 -3.10
C ASN A 62 1.85 -3.34 -3.43
N VAL A 63 2.74 -2.41 -3.80
CA VAL A 63 2.43 -1.10 -4.37
C VAL A 63 2.81 -1.11 -5.84
N LEU A 64 1.81 -0.89 -6.69
CA LEU A 64 1.99 -0.86 -8.13
C LEU A 64 1.77 0.56 -8.63
N LEU A 65 2.73 1.12 -9.37
CA LEU A 65 2.51 2.31 -10.17
C LEU A 65 1.83 1.89 -11.48
N TYR A 66 0.78 2.59 -11.86
CA TYR A 66 0.03 2.30 -13.08
C TYR A 66 -0.02 3.52 -14.01
N ASP A 67 0.58 3.37 -15.18
CA ASP A 67 0.57 4.32 -16.30
C ASP A 67 0.03 3.69 -17.60
N GLY A 68 -0.67 2.56 -17.47
CA GLY A 68 -1.12 1.70 -18.57
C GLY A 68 -0.71 0.25 -18.37
N THR A 69 0.46 0.04 -17.75
CA THR A 69 0.93 -1.29 -17.28
C THR A 69 1.28 -1.21 -15.80
N PRO A 70 0.83 -2.15 -14.94
CA PRO A 70 1.24 -2.15 -13.54
C PRO A 70 2.73 -2.47 -13.43
N ALA A 71 3.47 -1.63 -12.73
CA ALA A 71 4.86 -1.88 -12.34
C ALA A 71 4.97 -1.81 -10.82
N GLU A 72 5.53 -2.84 -10.20
CA GLU A 72 5.77 -2.81 -8.76
C GLU A 72 6.84 -1.77 -8.42
N ILE A 73 6.54 -0.95 -7.41
CA ILE A 73 7.43 0.10 -6.91
C ILE A 73 7.73 -0.06 -5.42
N GLY A 74 7.31 -1.15 -4.80
CA GLY A 74 7.57 -1.45 -3.39
C GLY A 74 6.60 -2.49 -2.87
N ASN A 75 7.03 -3.22 -1.85
CA ASN A 75 6.28 -4.33 -1.27
C ASN A 75 6.53 -4.42 0.24
N TYR A 76 5.76 -5.26 0.92
CA TYR A 76 6.06 -5.79 2.24
C TYR A 76 5.64 -7.26 2.26
N ASP A 77 6.63 -8.14 2.40
CA ASP A 77 6.41 -9.57 2.36
C ASP A 77 5.96 -10.07 3.73
N LEU A 78 4.95 -10.95 3.75
CA LEU A 78 4.54 -11.69 4.94
C LEU A 78 4.96 -13.15 4.77
N PRO A 79 6.24 -13.49 5.03
CA PRO A 79 6.65 -14.88 5.09
C PRO A 79 6.08 -15.55 6.35
N THR A 80 6.21 -16.86 6.42
CA THR A 80 5.96 -17.68 7.62
C THR A 80 6.40 -16.97 8.91
N GLY A 81 5.46 -16.87 9.86
CA GLY A 81 5.72 -16.36 11.20
C GLY A 81 5.84 -14.83 11.30
N VAL A 82 5.52 -14.08 10.24
CA VAL A 82 5.40 -12.62 10.28
C VAL A 82 3.94 -12.21 10.40
N ASP A 83 3.59 -11.60 11.53
CA ASP A 83 2.25 -11.10 11.81
C ASP A 83 2.13 -9.60 11.55
N LEU A 84 0.92 -9.18 11.17
CA LEU A 84 0.55 -7.76 11.22
C LEU A 84 -0.14 -7.47 12.55
N VAL A 85 0.49 -6.62 13.36
CA VAL A 85 -0.07 -6.21 14.65
C VAL A 85 -1.06 -5.06 14.46
N ALA A 86 -2.28 -5.22 14.97
CA ALA A 86 -3.30 -4.17 14.94
C ALA A 86 -2.79 -2.86 15.56
N GLY A 87 -2.99 -1.74 14.85
CA GLY A 87 -2.56 -0.41 15.28
C GLY A 87 -1.09 -0.08 15.02
N THR A 88 -0.29 -1.04 14.53
CA THR A 88 1.13 -0.82 14.22
C THR A 88 1.31 -0.73 12.71
N PRO A 89 1.63 0.45 12.15
CA PRO A 89 1.84 0.59 10.73
C PRO A 89 3.13 -0.12 10.29
N VAL A 90 3.05 -0.88 9.20
CA VAL A 90 4.21 -1.43 8.50
C VAL A 90 4.55 -0.56 7.30
N SER A 91 5.83 -0.32 7.08
CA SER A 91 6.29 0.47 5.92
C SER A 91 6.57 -0.46 4.76
N LEU A 92 6.17 -0.04 3.56
CA LEU A 92 6.47 -0.76 2.33
C LEU A 92 7.78 -0.23 1.76
N ASP A 93 8.54 -1.13 1.11
CA ASP A 93 9.89 -0.89 0.61
C ASP A 93 9.90 -0.09 -0.71
N VAL A 94 9.27 1.09 -0.68
CA VAL A 94 9.29 2.05 -1.80
C VAL A 94 10.67 2.73 -1.92
N PRO A 95 11.10 3.15 -3.13
CA PRO A 95 12.37 3.83 -3.33
C PRO A 95 12.60 5.01 -2.36
N ALA A 96 13.74 5.02 -1.67
CA ALA A 96 14.07 6.05 -0.67
C ALA A 96 14.15 7.47 -1.26
N ALA A 97 14.42 7.61 -2.57
CA ALA A 97 14.39 8.90 -3.26
C ALA A 97 12.96 9.47 -3.41
N GLY A 98 11.95 8.61 -3.21
CA GLY A 98 10.55 8.80 -3.55
C GLY A 98 10.23 8.43 -4.99
N THR A 99 8.98 8.10 -5.25
CA THR A 99 8.48 7.78 -6.59
C THR A 99 7.79 8.99 -7.18
N ALA A 100 8.26 9.49 -8.33
CA ALA A 100 7.60 10.56 -9.05
C ALA A 100 6.29 10.03 -9.67
N VAL A 101 5.20 10.76 -9.48
CA VAL A 101 3.87 10.38 -9.97
C VAL A 101 3.26 11.58 -10.68
N ALA A 102 2.87 11.38 -11.94
CA ALA A 102 2.21 12.42 -12.73
C ALA A 102 0.77 12.65 -12.24
N ALA A 103 0.23 13.85 -12.49
CA ALA A 103 -1.16 14.15 -12.17
C ALA A 103 -2.11 13.14 -12.87
N GLY A 104 -3.03 12.56 -12.12
CA GLY A 104 -3.99 11.55 -12.60
C GLY A 104 -3.41 10.14 -12.75
N GLN A 105 -2.09 9.94 -12.60
CA GLN A 105 -1.50 8.62 -12.52
C GLN A 105 -1.89 7.95 -11.19
N SER A 106 -2.01 6.63 -11.19
CA SER A 106 -2.49 5.89 -10.02
C SER A 106 -1.44 4.99 -9.39
N LEU A 107 -1.50 4.92 -8.06
CA LEU A 107 -0.98 3.78 -7.30
C LEU A 107 -2.11 2.78 -7.08
N ILE A 108 -1.83 1.52 -7.37
CA ILE A 108 -2.73 0.40 -7.12
C ILE A 108 -2.11 -0.44 -6.02
N PHE A 109 -2.91 -0.83 -5.05
CA PHE A 109 -2.45 -1.66 -3.93
C PHE A 109 -2.99 -3.07 -4.08
N GLN A 110 -2.11 -4.04 -3.90
CA GLN A 110 -2.40 -5.45 -4.12
C GLN A 110 -2.07 -6.25 -2.88
N VAL A 111 -2.91 -7.24 -2.61
CA VAL A 111 -2.58 -8.36 -1.73
C VAL A 111 -2.31 -9.53 -2.65
N GLU A 112 -1.05 -9.92 -2.75
CA GLU A 112 -0.57 -11.00 -3.61
C GLU A 112 -0.56 -12.32 -2.82
N ASP A 113 -1.08 -13.36 -3.45
CA ASP A 113 -1.01 -14.72 -2.92
C ASP A 113 0.27 -15.41 -3.41
N VAL A 114 1.08 -15.91 -2.47
CA VAL A 114 2.38 -16.54 -2.75
C VAL A 114 2.56 -17.90 -2.08
N GLY A 115 1.47 -18.52 -1.60
CA GLY A 115 1.49 -19.80 -0.88
C GLY A 115 0.13 -20.17 -0.29
N ASP A 116 0.13 -20.81 0.87
CA ASP A 116 -1.11 -21.29 1.53
C ASP A 116 -1.99 -20.15 2.12
N GLY A 117 -1.61 -18.90 1.89
CA GLY A 117 -2.43 -17.70 2.03
C GLY A 117 -2.76 -17.30 3.48
N VAL A 118 -2.20 -16.21 3.97
CA VAL A 118 -2.57 -15.63 5.28
C VAL A 118 -3.76 -14.68 5.15
N LEU A 119 -4.68 -14.69 6.12
CA LEU A 119 -5.76 -13.69 6.22
C LEU A 119 -5.15 -12.30 6.44
N ILE A 120 -5.31 -11.37 5.50
CA ILE A 120 -4.98 -9.97 5.75
C ILE A 120 -6.18 -9.31 6.42
N GLY A 121 -6.00 -8.90 7.68
CA GLY A 121 -7.02 -8.17 8.44
C GLY A 121 -7.41 -6.83 7.79
N ALA A 122 -8.59 -6.30 8.16
CA ALA A 122 -8.99 -4.96 7.73
C ALA A 122 -7.93 -3.93 8.11
N GLY A 123 -7.74 -2.92 7.27
CA GLY A 123 -6.72 -1.90 7.50
C GLY A 123 -6.87 -0.68 6.61
N ALA A 124 -5.80 0.10 6.51
CA ALA A 124 -5.74 1.22 5.59
C ALA A 124 -4.36 1.39 4.96
N TRP A 125 -4.31 1.72 3.68
CA TRP A 125 -3.12 2.22 3.02
C TRP A 125 -2.94 3.70 3.36
N LEU A 126 -1.73 4.06 3.80
CA LEU A 126 -1.32 5.43 4.08
C LEU A 126 -0.27 5.84 3.07
N ILE A 127 -0.57 6.83 2.25
CA ILE A 127 0.33 7.36 1.22
C ILE A 127 0.81 8.73 1.68
N THR A 128 2.11 8.88 1.90
CA THR A 128 2.75 10.17 2.14
C THR A 128 3.30 10.71 0.82
N TYR A 129 2.93 11.94 0.46
CA TYR A 129 3.32 12.57 -0.81
C TYR A 129 3.51 14.08 -0.66
N VAL A 130 4.31 14.66 -1.56
CA VAL A 130 4.61 16.11 -1.59
C VAL A 130 4.53 16.64 -3.01
N GLY A 131 4.19 17.93 -3.18
CA GLY A 131 4.29 18.63 -4.47
C GLY A 131 5.69 18.52 -5.09
N ALA A 132 5.75 18.36 -6.41
CA ALA A 132 6.98 18.13 -7.18
C ALA A 132 7.20 19.16 -8.29
#